data_AF-A0A1Q5DQQ1-F1
#
_entry.id   AF-A0A1Q5DQQ1-F1
#
_cell.length_a   1.000
_cell.length_b   1.000
_cell.length_c   1.000
_cell.angle_alpha   90.00
_cell.angle_beta   90.00
_cell.angle_gamma   90.00
#
_symmetry.space_group_name_H-M   'P 1'
#
loop_
_entity.id
_entity.type
_entity.pdbx_description
1 polymer ?
#
loop_
_entity_poly.entity_id
_entity_poly.type
_entity_poly.pdbx_seq_one_letter_code
_entity_poly.pdbx_strand_id
1 'polypeptide(L)'
;MVPTLYHGDWLLVQHGAPVRPGDVVILRHPFQQDLLVVKRAAERRGKGWWVLGDNSFAGGDSTDYGTVPEELVLARVRARYRPLRKDQRSVLGLLGWAASAVRRVSPERSVSRRLRAR
;
A
#
# COMPACT_ATOMS: atom_id res chain seq x y z
N MET A 1 1.24 6.34 2.95
CA MET A 1 0.20 5.58 2.23
C MET A 1 -1.21 6.15 2.40
N VAL A 2 -1.41 7.25 3.12
CA VAL A 2 -2.69 7.99 3.08
C VAL A 2 -2.94 8.47 1.63
N PRO A 3 -4.18 8.40 1.10
CA PRO A 3 -5.43 8.02 1.78
C PRO A 3 -5.76 6.52 1.75
N THR A 4 -4.94 5.68 1.11
CA THR A 4 -5.21 4.24 1.01
C THR A 4 -5.07 3.53 2.35
N LEU A 5 -4.03 3.85 3.12
CA LEU A 5 -3.79 3.29 4.45
C LEU A 5 -3.48 4.41 5.43
N TYR A 6 -4.11 4.35 6.59
CA TYR A 6 -3.86 5.26 7.70
C TYR A 6 -3.08 4.53 8.79
N HIS A 7 -2.39 5.30 9.62
CA HIS A 7 -1.74 4.76 10.80
C HIS A 7 -2.76 4.04 11.70
N GLY A 8 -2.40 2.86 12.20
CA GLY A 8 -3.26 1.99 13.00
C GLY A 8 -4.18 1.05 12.20
N ASP A 9 -4.24 1.15 10.87
CA ASP A 9 -4.93 0.15 10.05
C ASP A 9 -4.20 -1.20 10.15
N TRP A 10 -4.95 -2.28 10.26
CA TRP A 10 -4.43 -3.66 10.22
C TRP A 10 -4.48 -4.19 8.79
N LEU A 11 -3.45 -4.91 8.37
CA LEU A 11 -3.32 -5.37 6.99
C LEU A 11 -3.46 -6.89 6.93
N LEU A 12 -4.37 -7.36 6.09
CA LEU A 12 -4.36 -8.75 5.65
C LEU A 12 -3.38 -8.89 4.49
N VAL A 13 -2.33 -9.68 4.69
CA VAL A 13 -1.22 -9.82 3.75
C VAL A 13 -1.09 -11.25 3.25
N GLN A 14 -0.51 -11.39 2.07
CA GLN A 14 -0.20 -12.68 1.45
C GLN A 14 1.28 -12.71 1.08
N HIS A 15 2.03 -13.58 1.74
CA HIS A 15 3.44 -13.86 1.43
C HIS A 15 3.56 -14.71 0.16
N GLY A 16 4.66 -14.53 -0.59
CA GLY A 16 4.93 -15.29 -1.82
C GLY A 16 3.94 -15.05 -2.97
N ALA A 17 2.99 -14.12 -2.81
CA ALA A 17 2.05 -13.79 -3.86
C ALA A 17 2.73 -13.00 -4.98
N PRO A 18 2.44 -13.28 -6.26
CA PRO A 18 2.92 -12.46 -7.36
C PRO A 18 2.44 -11.01 -7.20
N VAL A 19 3.41 -10.09 -7.27
CA VAL A 19 3.19 -8.64 -7.21
C VAL A 19 2.92 -8.12 -8.62
N ARG A 20 1.96 -7.20 -8.74
CA ARG A 20 1.62 -6.53 -10.01
C ARG A 20 1.69 -5.01 -9.82
N PRO A 21 1.87 -4.24 -10.91
CA PRO A 21 1.71 -2.79 -10.85
C PRO A 21 0.36 -2.40 -10.22
N GLY A 22 0.41 -1.43 -9.33
CA GLY A 22 -0.70 -0.95 -8.52
C GLY A 22 -0.83 -1.66 -7.16
N ASP A 23 -0.22 -2.83 -6.94
CA ASP A 23 -0.34 -3.54 -5.67
C ASP A 23 0.32 -2.77 -4.52
N VAL A 24 -0.29 -2.82 -3.34
CA VAL A 24 0.34 -2.35 -2.11
C VAL A 24 1.13 -3.51 -1.51
N VAL A 25 2.40 -3.26 -1.18
CA VAL A 25 3.34 -4.27 -0.72
C VAL A 25 4.03 -3.86 0.56
N ILE A 26 4.41 -4.86 1.35
CA ILE A 26 5.34 -4.72 2.47
C ILE A 26 6.73 -5.07 1.96
N LEU A 27 7.71 -4.21 2.22
CA LEU A 27 9.10 -4.43 1.85
C LEU A 27 10.06 -4.05 2.97
N ARG A 28 11.25 -4.66 2.97
CA ARG A 28 12.39 -4.20 3.78
C ARG A 28 13.01 -2.98 3.12
N HIS A 29 13.29 -1.95 3.91
CA HIS A 29 13.93 -0.75 3.38
C HIS A 29 15.36 -1.07 2.88
N PRO A 30 15.74 -0.68 1.64
CA PRO A 30 17.02 -1.09 1.05
C PRO A 30 18.26 -0.72 1.87
N PHE A 31 18.21 0.42 2.57
CA PHE A 31 19.31 0.92 3.40
C PHE A 31 19.10 0.74 4.90
N GLN A 32 17.94 0.22 5.34
CA GLN A 32 17.60 0.04 6.75
C GLN A 32 16.87 -1.30 6.91
N GLN A 33 17.64 -2.39 7.00
CA GLN A 33 17.11 -3.76 6.82
C GLN A 33 16.11 -4.21 7.90
N ASP A 34 16.15 -3.57 9.08
CA ASP A 34 15.21 -3.80 10.18
C ASP A 34 13.90 -3.00 10.02
N LEU A 35 13.86 -2.06 9.08
CA LEU A 35 12.68 -1.23 8.82
C LEU A 35 11.81 -1.86 7.74
N LEU A 36 10.59 -2.24 8.12
CA LEU A 36 9.54 -2.61 7.18
C LEU A 36 8.73 -1.37 6.79
N VAL A 37 8.54 -1.18 5.49
CA VAL A 37 7.72 -0.08 4.95
C VAL A 37 6.63 -0.64 4.04
N VAL A 38 5.54 0.12 3.96
CA VAL A 38 4.42 -0.18 3.08
C VAL A 38 4.38 0.85 1.97
N LYS A 39 4.46 0.39 0.72
CA LYS A 39 4.48 1.23 -0.49
C LYS A 39 3.61 0.62 -1.59
N ARG A 40 3.28 1.40 -2.61
CA ARG A 40 2.62 0.90 -3.81
C ARG A 40 3.67 0.55 -4.87
N ALA A 41 3.61 -0.67 -5.39
CA ALA A 41 4.39 -1.09 -6.55
C ALA A 41 3.88 -0.36 -7.79
N ALA A 42 4.54 0.72 -8.20
CA ALA A 42 4.10 1.53 -9.33
C ALA A 42 4.37 0.82 -10.65
N GLU A 43 5.57 0.25 -10.80
CA GLU A 43 5.98 -0.48 -11.99
C GLU A 43 7.14 -1.45 -11.73
N ARG A 44 7.24 -2.48 -12.57
CA ARG A 44 8.35 -3.43 -12.56
C ARG A 44 9.52 -2.83 -13.35
N ARG A 45 10.70 -2.78 -12.76
CA ARG A 45 11.95 -2.35 -13.42
C ARG A 45 12.99 -3.45 -13.27
N GLY A 46 13.26 -4.18 -14.36
CA GLY A 46 14.15 -5.34 -14.33
C GLY A 46 13.73 -6.39 -13.30
N LYS A 47 14.65 -6.77 -12.41
CA LYS A 47 14.42 -7.74 -11.33
C LYS A 47 13.81 -7.14 -10.05
N GLY A 48 13.39 -5.88 -10.08
CA GLY A 48 12.85 -5.19 -8.92
C GLY A 48 11.62 -4.34 -9.22
N TRP A 49 11.19 -3.61 -8.21
CA TRP A 49 10.00 -2.76 -8.22
C TRP A 49 10.35 -1.31 -7.96
N TRP A 50 9.84 -0.43 -8.81
CA TRP A 50 9.74 0.98 -8.48
C TRP A 50 8.51 1.17 -7.60
N VAL A 51 8.72 1.62 -6.36
CA VAL A 51 7.69 1.72 -5.34
C VAL A 51 7.48 3.17 -4.93
N LEU A 52 6.23 3.60 -4.83
CA LEU A 52 5.86 4.97 -4.50
C LEU A 52 4.94 5.01 -3.27
N GLY A 53 5.04 6.08 -2.51
CA GLY A 53 4.04 6.39 -1.49
C GLY A 53 2.78 7.00 -2.10
N ASP A 54 1.60 6.56 -1.66
CA ASP A 54 0.34 7.23 -2.06
C ASP A 54 0.21 8.66 -1.50
N ASN A 55 0.99 8.97 -0.46
CA ASN A 55 1.09 10.33 0.08
C ASN A 55 2.38 10.96 -0.46
N SER A 56 2.26 11.83 -1.46
CA SER A 56 3.39 12.52 -2.10
C SER A 56 4.20 13.41 -1.14
N PHE A 57 3.65 13.75 0.03
CA PHE A 57 4.33 14.57 1.04
C PHE A 57 5.15 13.76 2.05
N ALA A 58 5.08 12.43 2.03
CA ALA A 58 5.71 11.58 3.05
C ALA A 58 7.15 11.15 2.73
N GLY A 59 7.62 11.35 1.50
CA GLY A 59 8.95 10.93 1.03
C GLY A 59 9.27 9.44 1.30
N GLY A 60 10.56 9.10 1.25
CA GLY A 60 11.11 7.80 1.62
C GLY A 60 10.62 6.69 0.70
N ASP A 61 10.59 6.93 -0.61
CA ASP A 61 10.21 5.94 -1.62
C ASP A 61 11.29 5.80 -2.70
N SER A 62 10.96 5.16 -3.83
CA SER A 62 11.94 4.92 -4.89
C SER A 62 12.55 6.20 -5.49
N THR A 63 11.97 7.39 -5.30
CA THR A 63 12.65 8.64 -5.68
C THR A 63 13.96 8.84 -4.93
N ASP A 64 14.06 8.31 -3.71
CA ASP A 64 15.18 8.56 -2.81
C ASP A 64 16.21 7.42 -2.86
N TYR A 65 15.74 6.17 -2.98
CA TYR A 65 16.61 4.98 -2.95
C TYR A 65 16.59 4.13 -4.22
N GLY A 66 15.84 4.52 -5.24
CA GLY A 66 15.77 3.81 -6.51
C GLY A 66 14.91 2.54 -6.49
N THR A 67 15.20 1.63 -7.41
CA THR A 67 14.42 0.38 -7.59
C THR A 67 14.70 -0.59 -6.45
N VAL A 68 13.64 -1.11 -5.82
CA VAL A 68 13.73 -2.10 -4.75
C VAL A 68 13.85 -3.50 -5.35
N PRO A 69 14.89 -4.29 -5.03
CA PRO A 69 14.99 -5.67 -5.48
C PRO A 69 13.79 -6.52 -5.03
N GLU A 70 13.37 -7.49 -5.86
CA GLU A 70 12.19 -8.31 -5.57
C GLU A 70 12.31 -9.10 -4.26
N GLU A 71 13.51 -9.53 -3.90
CA GLU A 71 13.80 -10.24 -2.65
C GLU A 71 13.51 -9.41 -1.39
N LEU A 72 13.51 -8.08 -1.49
CA LEU A 72 13.14 -7.21 -0.37
C LEU A 72 11.63 -7.03 -0.25
N VAL A 73 10.85 -7.45 -1.25
CA VAL A 73 9.38 -7.40 -1.23
C VAL A 73 8.83 -8.65 -0.56
N LEU A 74 8.30 -8.49 0.65
CA LEU A 74 7.96 -9.61 1.53
C LEU A 74 6.56 -10.15 1.31
N ALA A 75 5.59 -9.26 1.09
CA ALA A 75 4.18 -9.62 1.01
C ALA A 75 3.35 -8.60 0.24
N ARG A 76 2.24 -9.09 -0.33
CA ARG A 76 1.21 -8.26 -0.95
C ARG A 76 0.07 -8.02 0.04
N VAL A 77 -0.38 -6.77 0.17
CA VAL A 77 -1.55 -6.39 0.95
C VAL A 77 -2.82 -6.72 0.15
N ARG A 78 -3.77 -7.43 0.77
CA ARG A 78 -5.05 -7.86 0.16
C ARG A 78 -6.23 -7.04 0.66
N ALA A 79 -6.23 -6.70 1.94
CA ALA A 79 -7.26 -5.90 2.57
C ALA A 79 -6.70 -5.10 3.73
N ARG A 80 -7.39 -4.01 4.07
CA ARG A 80 -7.19 -3.28 5.31
C ARG A 80 -8.40 -3.51 6.22
N TYR A 81 -8.14 -3.54 7.52
CA TYR A 81 -9.13 -3.44 8.58
C TYR A 81 -8.83 -2.19 9.40
N ARG A 82 -9.85 -1.36 9.65
CA ARG A 82 -9.75 -0.19 10.53
C ARG A 82 -10.42 -0.51 11.87
N PRO A 83 -9.64 -0.69 12.95
CA PRO A 83 -10.19 -0.94 14.27
C PRO A 83 -11.14 0.19 14.70
N LEU A 84 -12.21 -0.18 15.40
CA LEU A 84 -13.13 0.77 15.98
C LEU A 84 -12.40 1.58 17.05
N ARG A 85 -12.55 2.91 17.02
CA ARG A 85 -11.98 3.78 18.05
C ARG A 85 -12.89 3.80 19.28
N LYS A 86 -12.29 3.85 20.47
CA LYS A 86 -12.99 3.79 21.76
C LYS A 86 -13.97 4.96 22.00
N ASP A 87 -13.84 6.04 21.24
CA ASP A 87 -14.64 7.26 21.31
C ASP A 87 -15.91 7.24 20.43
N GLN A 88 -16.07 6.25 19.54
CA GLN A 88 -17.26 6.14 18.69
C GLN A 88 -18.41 5.45 19.43
N ARG A 89 -19.25 6.24 20.08
CA ARG A 89 -20.43 5.76 20.85
C ARG A 89 -21.78 5.94 20.13
N SER A 90 -21.82 6.62 18.98
CA SER A 90 -23.08 6.84 18.26
C SER A 90 -23.42 5.67 17.33
N VAL A 91 -24.71 5.30 17.25
CA VAL A 91 -25.20 4.22 16.38
C VAL A 91 -24.86 4.49 14.91
N LEU A 92 -25.07 5.72 14.44
CA LEU A 92 -24.71 6.12 13.07
C LEU A 92 -23.19 6.01 12.82
N GLY A 93 -22.36 6.36 13.81
CA GLY A 93 -20.91 6.20 13.74
C GLY A 93 -20.50 4.73 13.63
N LEU A 94 -21.13 3.85 14.41
CA LEU A 94 -20.90 2.41 14.35
C LEU A 94 -21.32 1.80 13.01
N LEU A 95 -22.45 2.21 12.45
CA LEU A 95 -22.91 1.72 11.13
C LEU A 95 -21.96 2.20 10.02
N GLY A 96 -21.56 3.47 10.04
CA GLY A 96 -20.59 4.01 9.08
C GLY A 96 -19.21 3.34 9.20
N TRP A 97 -18.77 3.05 10.42
CA TRP A 97 -17.59 2.23 10.67
C TRP A 97 -17.76 0.83 10.09
N ALA A 98 -18.83 0.11 10.43
CA ALA A 98 -19.04 -1.27 9.98
C ALA A 98 -19.04 -1.37 8.45
N ALA A 99 -19.65 -0.40 7.77
CA ALA A 99 -19.68 -0.31 6.31
C ALA A 99 -18.30 -0.06 5.66
N SER A 100 -17.31 0.45 6.41
CA SER A 100 -15.99 0.85 5.87
C SER A 100 -14.78 0.21 6.56
N ALA A 101 -15.01 -0.57 7.62
CA ALA A 101 -13.98 -1.12 8.49
C ALA A 101 -13.06 -2.07 7.72
N VAL A 102 -13.62 -2.98 6.93
CA VAL A 102 -12.87 -3.90 6.07
C VAL A 102 -12.98 -3.45 4.62
N ARG A 103 -11.84 -3.13 3.99
CA ARG A 103 -11.81 -2.76 2.58
C ARG A 103 -10.71 -3.54 1.86
N ARG A 104 -11.03 -4.09 0.69
CA ARG A 104 -10.02 -4.67 -0.20
C ARG A 104 -9.06 -3.56 -0.65
N VAL A 105 -7.77 -3.86 -0.60
CA VAL A 105 -6.73 -2.98 -1.14
C VAL A 105 -6.48 -3.48 -2.55
N SER A 106 -7.30 -2.99 -3.46
CA SER A 106 -7.17 -3.32 -4.88
C SER A 106 -5.98 -2.56 -5.47
N PRO A 107 -5.26 -3.14 -6.44
CA PRO A 107 -4.41 -2.33 -7.29
C PRO A 107 -5.29 -1.25 -7.90
N GLU A 108 -4.88 0.02 -7.81
CA GLU A 108 -5.56 1.04 -8.60
C GLU A 108 -5.51 0.54 -10.04
N ARG A 109 -6.70 0.31 -10.63
CA ARG A 109 -6.78 0.16 -12.08
C ARG A 109 -6.18 1.45 -12.60
N SER A 110 -5.00 1.36 -13.21
CA SER A 110 -4.43 2.45 -13.98
C SER A 110 -5.45 2.81 -15.07
N VAL A 111 -6.33 3.77 -14.79
CA VAL A 111 -7.27 4.33 -15.77
C VAL A 111 -6.48 5.20 -16.78
N SER A 112 -5.20 5.48 -16.49
CA SER A 112 -4.33 6.40 -17.20
C SER A 112 -3.71 5.86 -18.50
N ARG A 113 -3.98 4.61 -18.91
CA ARG A 113 -3.39 4.07 -20.17
C ARG A 113 -4.07 4.59 -21.44
N ARG A 114 -5.20 5.31 -21.35
CA ARG A 114 -5.94 5.84 -22.53
C ARG A 114 -5.63 7.29 -22.90
N LEU A 115 -4.76 8.00 -22.18
CA LEU A 115 -4.51 9.44 -22.45
C LEU A 115 -3.05 9.80 -22.74
N ARG A 116 -2.15 8.82 -22.94
CA ARG A 116 -0.82 9.07 -23.54
C ARG A 116 -0.79 8.54 -24.97
N ALA A 117 -1.53 9.21 -25.83
CA ALA A 117 -1.27 9.28 -27.25
C ALA A 117 -1.46 10.75 -27.66
N ARG A 118 -0.35 11.49 -27.68
CA ARG A 118 -0.07 12.68 -28.49
C ARG A 118 1.36 13.11 -28.22
#